data_AF-A0A942E337-F1
#
_entry.id   AF-A0A942E337-F1
#
_cell.length_a   1.000
_cell.length_b   1.000
_cell.length_c   1.000
_cell.angle_alpha   90.00
_cell.angle_beta   90.00
_cell.angle_gamma   90.00
#
_symmetry.space_group_name_H-M   'P 1'
#
loop_
_entity.id
_entity.type
_entity.pdbx_description
1 polymer ?
#
loop_
_entity_poly.entity_id
_entity_poly.type
_entity_poly.pdbx_seq_one_letter_code
_entity_poly.pdbx_strand_id
1 'polypeptide(L)'
;MKNPKLKSAAAPAKRTGSSAKPKPRPRRPRSLYSPEEIHEIFRRFSVQRPEPKGELEHVNVFTLLVAVVLSAQATDVGVNKATRPLFAVADTPEKMVALGEERLGEYIRTIGLWRGKAKNVIALSETLIGEHGGQVPDDLEALTKLPGVGRKTANVVLNMAFGHHTLAVDTHIFRIGTRLQLAPGKTTDEVEKAFLRIIPPEYLRHAHHWLILHGRYVCKARKPDCIRCVIADLCKSPEKWNSVPAPLVQLGPEENPELVAAQ
;
A
#
# COMPACT_ATOMS: atom_id res chain seq x y z
N MET A 1 -26.93 -74.01 -15.71
CA MET A 1 -27.67 -72.90 -16.32
C MET A 1 -28.92 -72.58 -15.50
N LYS A 2 -28.86 -71.68 -14.51
CA LYS A 2 -30.05 -71.00 -13.99
C LYS A 2 -29.64 -69.65 -13.40
N ASN A 3 -30.06 -68.60 -14.10
CA ASN A 3 -30.64 -67.40 -13.51
C ASN A 3 -31.57 -66.82 -14.60
N PRO A 4 -32.60 -65.98 -14.33
CA PRO A 4 -32.80 -65.23 -13.09
C PRO A 4 -34.27 -64.88 -12.71
N LYS A 5 -34.41 -63.98 -11.71
CA LYS A 5 -35.49 -62.99 -11.41
C LYS A 5 -36.74 -63.54 -10.67
N LEU A 6 -37.35 -62.86 -9.69
CA LEU A 6 -37.42 -61.43 -9.31
C LEU A 6 -37.49 -61.26 -7.77
N LYS A 7 -37.01 -60.12 -7.23
CA LYS A 7 -37.59 -59.51 -6.02
C LYS A 7 -37.67 -57.97 -6.12
N SER A 8 -38.92 -57.52 -6.08
CA SER A 8 -39.53 -56.27 -5.59
C SER A 8 -38.71 -54.97 -5.55
N ALA A 9 -39.23 -53.97 -6.26
CA ALA A 9 -38.91 -52.56 -6.10
C ALA A 9 -39.44 -52.01 -4.76
N ALA A 10 -38.63 -51.20 -4.08
CA ALA A 10 -39.02 -50.40 -2.92
C ALA A 10 -39.05 -48.92 -3.32
N ALA A 11 -40.09 -48.21 -2.87
CA ALA A 11 -40.38 -46.81 -3.17
C ALA A 11 -39.31 -45.84 -2.60
N PRO A 12 -39.12 -44.64 -3.21
CA PRO A 12 -38.12 -43.70 -2.75
C PRO A 12 -38.60 -42.95 -1.49
N ALA A 13 -37.76 -42.92 -0.46
CA ALA A 13 -37.96 -42.13 0.73
C ALA A 13 -37.90 -40.62 0.41
N LYS A 14 -38.95 -39.88 0.80
CA LYS A 14 -39.00 -38.41 0.75
C LYS A 14 -37.90 -37.83 1.64
N ARG A 15 -36.87 -37.24 1.04
CA ARG A 15 -35.94 -36.35 1.75
C ARG A 15 -36.67 -35.06 2.11
N THR A 16 -36.96 -34.88 3.39
CA THR A 16 -37.40 -33.61 3.95
C THR A 16 -36.26 -32.60 3.83
N GLY A 17 -36.39 -31.64 2.91
CA GLY A 17 -35.49 -30.52 2.80
C GLY A 17 -35.62 -29.64 4.04
N SER A 18 -34.62 -29.68 4.93
CA SER A 18 -34.47 -28.68 5.99
C SER A 18 -34.05 -27.36 5.34
N SER A 19 -34.99 -26.44 5.20
CA SER A 19 -34.76 -25.06 4.79
C SER A 19 -34.16 -24.26 5.96
N ALA A 20 -32.94 -24.58 6.35
CA ALA A 20 -32.19 -23.77 7.30
C ALA A 20 -31.88 -22.41 6.66
N LYS A 21 -32.47 -21.33 7.20
CA LYS A 21 -32.15 -19.95 6.82
C LYS A 21 -30.62 -19.74 6.97
N PRO A 22 -29.94 -19.15 5.97
CA PRO A 22 -28.51 -18.89 6.08
C PRO A 22 -28.23 -17.98 7.27
N LYS A 23 -27.26 -18.35 8.12
CA LYS A 23 -26.85 -17.55 9.27
C LYS A 23 -26.45 -16.13 8.81
N PRO A 24 -26.87 -15.07 9.53
CA PRO A 24 -26.49 -13.71 9.18
C PRO A 24 -24.97 -13.59 9.19
N ARG A 25 -24.41 -13.08 8.09
CA ARG A 25 -22.97 -12.82 8.00
C ARG A 25 -22.58 -11.85 9.12
N PRO A 26 -21.44 -12.07 9.81
CA PRO A 26 -20.99 -11.15 10.85
C PRO A 26 -20.89 -9.74 10.29
N ARG A 27 -21.48 -8.77 11.00
CA ARG A 27 -21.43 -7.36 10.60
C ARG A 27 -19.96 -6.92 10.61
N ARG A 28 -19.47 -6.45 9.45
CA ARG A 28 -18.10 -5.90 9.36
C ARG A 28 -17.97 -4.72 10.34
N PRO A 29 -16.86 -4.63 11.09
CA PRO A 29 -16.63 -3.48 11.94
C PRO A 29 -16.62 -2.21 11.06
N ARG A 30 -17.30 -1.17 11.56
CA ARG A 30 -17.48 0.10 10.85
C ARG A 30 -16.58 1.15 11.49
N SER A 31 -16.25 2.19 10.72
CA SER A 31 -15.58 3.37 11.26
C SER A 31 -16.34 3.90 12.47
N LEU A 32 -15.63 4.34 13.50
CA LEU A 32 -16.25 5.04 14.64
C LEU A 32 -16.53 6.52 14.33
N TYR A 33 -16.19 7.00 13.14
CA TYR A 33 -16.32 8.40 12.75
C TYR A 33 -17.57 8.62 11.91
N SER A 34 -18.20 9.77 12.09
CA SER A 34 -19.24 10.26 11.18
C SER A 34 -18.63 10.69 9.84
N PRO A 35 -19.41 10.76 8.76
CA PRO A 35 -18.93 11.29 7.48
C PRO A 35 -18.29 12.68 7.60
N GLU A 36 -18.83 13.55 8.44
CA GLU A 36 -18.35 14.92 8.69
C GLU A 36 -16.99 14.91 9.39
N GLU A 37 -16.81 14.07 10.41
CA GLU A 37 -15.52 13.90 11.08
C GLU A 37 -14.46 13.36 10.13
N ILE A 38 -14.82 12.41 9.26
CA ILE A 38 -13.90 11.86 8.25
C ILE A 38 -13.51 12.94 7.25
N HIS A 39 -14.47 13.68 6.73
CA HIS A 39 -14.21 14.79 5.82
C HIS A 39 -13.29 15.82 6.46
N GLU A 40 -13.52 16.19 7.72
CA GLU A 40 -12.64 17.12 8.44
C GLU A 40 -11.22 16.57 8.65
N ILE A 41 -11.06 15.29 8.97
CA ILE A 41 -9.74 14.64 9.07
C ILE A 41 -8.95 14.79 7.77
N PHE A 42 -9.58 14.46 6.63
CA PHE A 42 -8.91 14.54 5.34
C PHE A 42 -8.71 15.98 4.86
N ARG A 43 -9.61 16.91 5.21
CA ARG A 43 -9.41 18.35 5.00
C ARG A 43 -8.20 18.87 5.79
N ARG A 44 -8.00 18.44 7.03
CA ARG A 44 -6.82 18.84 7.81
C ARG A 44 -5.53 18.27 7.23
N PHE A 45 -5.56 17.03 6.73
CA PHE A 45 -4.41 16.47 6.01
C PHE A 45 -4.12 17.23 4.72
N SER A 46 -5.14 17.62 3.95
CA SER A 46 -4.95 18.38 2.72
C SER A 46 -4.42 19.78 2.97
N VAL A 47 -4.89 20.49 4.01
CA VAL A 47 -4.30 21.79 4.38
C VAL A 47 -2.86 21.65 4.86
N GLN A 48 -2.58 20.63 5.67
CA GLN A 48 -1.23 20.41 6.20
C GLN A 48 -0.23 20.03 5.09
N ARG A 49 -0.66 19.22 4.11
CA ARG A 49 0.16 18.77 2.98
C ARG A 49 -0.68 18.76 1.71
N PRO A 50 -0.82 19.89 0.98
CA PRO A 50 -1.68 19.96 -0.20
C PRO A 50 -1.29 18.96 -1.30
N GLU A 51 0.01 18.79 -1.53
CA GLU A 51 0.57 17.86 -2.50
C GLU A 51 1.51 16.87 -1.79
N PRO A 52 0.98 15.87 -1.08
CA PRO A 52 1.83 14.91 -0.39
C PRO A 52 2.55 14.03 -1.42
N LYS A 53 3.84 13.81 -1.21
CA LYS A 53 4.69 12.99 -2.08
C LYS A 53 5.21 11.78 -1.32
N GLY A 54 5.44 10.68 -2.06
CA GLY A 54 6.21 9.55 -1.55
C GLY A 54 7.67 9.95 -1.31
N GLU A 55 8.37 9.18 -0.49
CA GLU A 55 9.75 9.50 -0.07
C GLU A 55 10.81 8.78 -0.91
N LEU A 56 10.39 7.86 -1.78
CA LEU A 56 11.28 7.19 -2.72
C LEU A 56 11.60 8.13 -3.88
N GLU A 57 12.88 8.41 -4.06
CA GLU A 57 13.38 9.26 -5.13
C GLU A 57 13.35 8.52 -6.47
N HIS A 58 12.83 9.19 -7.49
CA HIS A 58 12.68 8.66 -8.84
C HIS A 58 12.62 9.83 -9.84
N VAL A 59 12.98 9.56 -11.10
CA VAL A 59 13.00 10.55 -12.19
C VAL A 59 11.93 10.29 -13.24
N ASN A 60 11.40 9.06 -13.28
CA ASN A 60 10.37 8.62 -14.22
C ASN A 60 9.61 7.40 -13.62
N VAL A 61 8.62 6.89 -14.35
CA VAL A 61 7.78 5.76 -13.89
C VAL A 61 8.58 4.47 -13.71
N PHE A 62 9.56 4.19 -14.57
CA PHE A 62 10.41 3.02 -14.46
C PHE A 62 11.27 3.04 -13.19
N THR A 63 11.96 4.15 -12.94
CA THR A 63 12.78 4.33 -11.74
C THR A 63 11.95 4.32 -10.46
N LEU A 64 10.70 4.79 -10.51
CA LEU A 64 9.74 4.61 -9.41
C LEU A 64 9.45 3.12 -9.17
N LEU A 65 9.10 2.37 -10.22
CA LEU A 65 8.85 0.93 -10.10
C LEU A 65 10.05 0.21 -9.47
N VAL A 66 11.27 0.48 -9.96
CA VAL A 66 12.50 -0.10 -9.40
C VAL A 66 12.67 0.29 -7.93
N ALA A 67 12.51 1.57 -7.57
CA ALA A 67 12.63 2.01 -6.18
C ALA A 67 11.62 1.32 -5.25
N VAL A 68 10.37 1.13 -5.68
CA VAL A 68 9.34 0.43 -4.89
C VAL A 68 9.65 -1.07 -4.76
N VAL A 69 10.18 -1.72 -5.80
CA VAL A 69 10.64 -3.12 -5.71
C VAL A 69 11.80 -3.25 -4.72
N LEU A 70 12.74 -2.29 -4.74
CA LEU A 70 13.89 -2.26 -3.83
C LEU A 70 13.51 -1.94 -2.38
N SER A 71 12.41 -1.22 -2.15
CA SER A 71 11.96 -0.84 -0.79
C SER A 71 11.34 -1.97 0.02
N ALA A 72 11.04 -3.11 -0.60
CA ALA A 72 10.54 -4.28 0.12
C ALA A 72 11.52 -4.68 1.24
N GLN A 73 11.09 -4.55 2.51
CA GLN A 73 11.92 -4.80 3.70
C GLN A 73 13.21 -3.94 3.75
N ALA A 74 13.16 -2.72 3.25
CA ALA A 74 14.22 -1.73 3.36
C ALA A 74 13.64 -0.39 3.81
N THR A 75 14.51 0.55 4.21
CA THR A 75 14.11 1.93 4.51
C THR A 75 14.22 2.78 3.25
N ASP A 76 13.33 3.75 3.09
CA ASP A 76 13.35 4.65 1.92
C ASP A 76 14.67 5.41 1.82
N VAL A 77 15.25 5.84 2.96
CA VAL A 77 16.60 6.43 3.02
C VAL A 77 17.67 5.50 2.46
N GLY A 78 17.63 4.21 2.82
CA GLY A 78 18.58 3.21 2.34
C GLY A 78 18.43 2.97 0.83
N VAL A 79 17.19 2.92 0.35
CA VAL A 79 16.88 2.80 -1.08
C VAL A 79 17.40 4.03 -1.83
N ASN A 80 17.05 5.24 -1.42
CA ASN A 80 17.47 6.48 -2.09
C ASN A 80 19.00 6.61 -2.16
N LYS A 81 19.73 6.23 -1.10
CA LYS A 81 21.20 6.21 -1.11
C LYS A 81 21.76 5.29 -2.19
N ALA A 82 21.15 4.12 -2.39
CA ALA A 82 21.58 3.17 -3.41
C ALA A 82 21.11 3.56 -4.82
N THR A 83 19.90 4.11 -4.95
CA THR A 83 19.29 4.38 -6.25
C THR A 83 19.76 5.68 -6.90
N ARG A 84 20.15 6.72 -6.13
CA ARG A 84 20.70 7.96 -6.70
C ARG A 84 21.84 7.74 -7.71
N PRO A 85 22.94 7.04 -7.37
CA PRO A 85 24.01 6.78 -8.33
C PRO A 85 23.60 5.76 -9.41
N LEU A 86 22.69 4.81 -9.09
CA LEU A 86 22.18 3.84 -10.05
C LEU A 86 21.37 4.50 -11.17
N PHE A 87 20.42 5.36 -10.82
CA PHE A 87 19.53 6.01 -11.79
C PHE A 87 20.25 7.08 -12.62
N ALA A 88 21.41 7.57 -12.18
CA ALA A 88 22.26 8.40 -13.02
C ALA A 88 22.84 7.63 -14.22
N VAL A 89 23.00 6.30 -14.13
CA VAL A 89 23.56 5.46 -15.20
C VAL A 89 22.53 4.55 -15.87
N ALA A 90 21.46 4.18 -15.16
CA ALA A 90 20.44 3.24 -15.63
C ALA A 90 19.02 3.68 -15.19
N ASP A 91 18.40 4.54 -15.99
CA ASP A 91 17.05 5.10 -15.79
C ASP A 91 15.99 4.57 -16.77
N THR A 92 16.34 3.60 -17.62
CA THR A 92 15.40 2.90 -18.51
C THR A 92 15.61 1.37 -18.39
N PRO A 93 14.61 0.55 -18.77
CA PRO A 93 14.75 -0.90 -18.77
C PRO A 93 15.97 -1.37 -19.58
N GLU A 94 16.23 -0.78 -20.74
CA GLU A 94 17.32 -1.16 -21.64
C GLU A 94 18.68 -0.88 -20.99
N LYS A 95 18.84 0.29 -20.37
CA LYS A 95 20.06 0.62 -19.64
C LYS A 95 20.25 -0.29 -18.42
N MET A 96 19.17 -0.66 -17.74
CA MET A 96 19.21 -1.56 -16.58
C MET A 96 19.65 -2.98 -16.99
N VAL A 97 19.10 -3.51 -18.09
CA VAL A 97 19.53 -4.81 -18.64
C VAL A 97 20.98 -4.74 -19.13
N ALA A 98 21.37 -3.67 -19.84
CA ALA A 98 22.73 -3.48 -20.32
C ALA A 98 23.75 -3.32 -19.18
N LEU A 99 23.34 -2.76 -18.03
CA LEU A 99 24.18 -2.69 -16.83
C LEU A 99 24.50 -4.09 -16.30
N GLY A 100 23.53 -5.00 -16.35
CA GLY A 100 23.65 -6.39 -15.91
C GLY A 100 23.49 -6.61 -14.40
N GLU A 101 23.13 -7.83 -14.02
CA GLU A 101 22.79 -8.19 -12.62
C GLU A 101 23.95 -7.94 -11.64
N GLU A 102 25.18 -8.29 -12.02
CA GLU A 102 26.35 -8.16 -11.16
C GLU A 102 26.61 -6.70 -10.77
N ARG A 103 26.72 -5.83 -11.77
CA ARG A 103 26.94 -4.39 -11.59
C ARG A 103 25.79 -3.72 -10.88
N LEU A 104 24.55 -4.07 -11.21
CA LEU A 104 23.37 -3.63 -10.46
C LEU A 104 23.50 -4.02 -8.98
N GLY A 105 23.91 -5.26 -8.71
CA GLY A 105 24.17 -5.77 -7.37
C GLY A 105 25.16 -4.93 -6.57
N GLU A 106 26.20 -4.39 -7.21
CA GLU A 106 27.16 -3.49 -6.57
C GLU A 106 26.49 -2.21 -6.05
N TYR A 107 25.60 -1.59 -6.84
CA TYR A 107 24.86 -0.39 -6.43
C TYR A 107 23.94 -0.65 -5.23
N ILE A 108 23.26 -1.79 -5.23
CA ILE A 108 22.20 -2.08 -4.25
C ILE A 108 22.64 -3.01 -3.10
N ARG A 109 23.94 -3.34 -2.98
CA ARG A 109 24.45 -4.30 -1.98
C ARG A 109 24.13 -3.94 -0.53
N THR A 110 23.88 -2.66 -0.26
CA THR A 110 23.54 -2.13 1.07
C THR A 110 22.08 -2.40 1.45
N ILE A 111 21.25 -2.79 0.47
CA ILE A 111 19.85 -3.11 0.66
C ILE A 111 19.72 -4.59 1.08
N GLY A 112 18.85 -4.88 2.05
CA GLY A 112 18.53 -6.26 2.42
C GLY A 112 17.95 -7.05 1.24
N LEU A 113 18.33 -8.33 1.12
CA LEU A 113 17.91 -9.24 0.04
C LEU A 113 18.37 -8.79 -1.37
N TRP A 114 19.45 -8.01 -1.47
CA TRP A 114 19.87 -7.39 -2.73
C TRP A 114 20.08 -8.36 -3.89
N ARG A 115 20.56 -9.59 -3.66
CA ARG A 115 20.79 -10.58 -4.74
C ARG A 115 19.49 -10.94 -5.46
N GLY A 116 18.46 -11.31 -4.68
CA GLY A 116 17.14 -11.61 -5.24
C GLY A 116 16.49 -10.38 -5.88
N LYS A 117 16.71 -9.19 -5.28
CA LYS A 117 16.24 -7.93 -5.85
C LYS A 117 16.91 -7.57 -7.17
N ALA A 118 18.23 -7.73 -7.29
CA ALA A 118 18.98 -7.49 -8.53
C ALA A 118 18.45 -8.40 -9.64
N LYS A 119 18.35 -9.70 -9.37
CA LYS A 119 17.76 -10.67 -10.30
C LYS A 119 16.35 -10.26 -10.75
N ASN A 120 15.48 -9.90 -9.81
CA ASN A 120 14.12 -9.47 -10.14
C ASN A 120 14.11 -8.18 -10.97
N VAL A 121 14.96 -7.20 -10.66
CA VAL A 121 15.04 -5.92 -11.39
C VAL A 121 15.55 -6.12 -12.82
N ILE A 122 16.51 -7.03 -13.05
CA ILE A 122 16.92 -7.38 -14.41
C ILE A 122 15.76 -8.09 -15.13
N ALA A 123 15.20 -9.14 -14.53
CA ALA A 123 14.14 -9.92 -15.15
C ALA A 123 12.89 -9.08 -15.46
N LEU A 124 12.48 -8.17 -14.56
CA LEU A 124 11.36 -7.27 -14.84
C LEU A 124 11.69 -6.28 -15.94
N SER A 125 12.94 -5.81 -16.04
CA SER A 125 13.36 -4.91 -17.11
C SER A 125 13.32 -5.63 -18.46
N GLU A 126 13.75 -6.89 -18.52
CA GLU A 126 13.62 -7.75 -19.71
C GLU A 126 12.16 -7.95 -20.11
N THR A 127 11.26 -8.25 -19.15
CA THR A 127 9.82 -8.38 -19.40
C THR A 127 9.23 -7.08 -19.93
N LEU A 128 9.60 -5.92 -19.38
CA LEU A 128 9.13 -4.63 -19.88
C LEU A 128 9.53 -4.40 -21.34
N ILE A 129 10.78 -4.72 -21.70
CA ILE A 129 11.26 -4.59 -23.09
C ILE A 129 10.49 -5.54 -24.02
N GLY A 130 10.38 -6.82 -23.64
CA GLY A 130 9.82 -7.86 -24.49
C GLY A 130 8.29 -7.80 -24.64
N GLU A 131 7.57 -7.51 -23.57
CA GLU A 131 6.10 -7.60 -23.53
C GLU A 131 5.39 -6.25 -23.49
N HIS A 132 6.09 -5.19 -23.09
CA HIS A 132 5.50 -3.86 -22.87
C HIS A 132 6.23 -2.71 -23.61
N GLY A 133 7.14 -3.04 -24.54
CA GLY A 133 7.84 -2.04 -25.37
C GLY A 133 8.71 -1.07 -24.56
N GLY A 134 9.27 -1.53 -23.43
CA GLY A 134 10.11 -0.73 -22.53
C GLY A 134 9.33 0.21 -21.60
N GLN A 135 8.00 0.15 -21.60
CA GLN A 135 7.15 1.02 -20.78
C GLN A 135 6.52 0.28 -19.62
N VAL A 136 6.44 0.94 -18.46
CA VAL A 136 5.70 0.41 -17.30
C VAL A 136 4.21 0.44 -17.61
N PRO A 137 3.49 -0.70 -17.53
CA PRO A 137 2.06 -0.74 -17.87
C PRO A 137 1.22 -0.05 -16.82
N ASP A 138 0.21 0.71 -17.26
CA ASP A 138 -0.84 1.29 -16.42
C ASP A 138 -1.99 0.28 -16.19
N ASP A 139 -1.64 -0.92 -15.74
CA ASP A 139 -2.60 -2.00 -15.47
C ASP A 139 -2.15 -2.86 -14.29
N LEU A 140 -3.09 -3.17 -13.40
CA LEU A 140 -2.80 -3.94 -12.19
C LEU A 140 -2.36 -5.36 -12.51
N GLU A 141 -3.04 -6.04 -13.43
CA GLU A 141 -2.76 -7.44 -13.76
C GLU A 141 -1.38 -7.56 -14.42
N ALA A 142 -1.09 -6.69 -15.39
CA ALA A 142 0.21 -6.61 -16.06
C ALA A 142 1.34 -6.31 -15.07
N LEU A 143 1.18 -5.31 -14.19
CA LEU A 143 2.19 -5.01 -13.18
C LEU A 143 2.45 -6.19 -12.25
N THR A 144 1.41 -6.90 -11.80
CA THR A 144 1.60 -8.06 -10.91
C THR A 144 2.23 -9.28 -11.55
N LYS A 145 2.32 -9.34 -12.88
CA LYS A 145 3.05 -10.38 -13.60
C LYS A 145 4.56 -10.10 -13.63
N LEU A 146 4.98 -8.86 -13.38
CA LEU A 146 6.40 -8.50 -13.35
C LEU A 146 7.13 -9.15 -12.16
N PRO A 147 8.33 -9.72 -12.38
CA PRO A 147 9.15 -10.28 -11.30
C PRO A 147 9.38 -9.31 -10.13
N GLY A 148 9.09 -9.77 -8.91
CA GLY A 148 9.25 -8.95 -7.70
C GLY A 148 8.12 -7.94 -7.44
N VAL A 149 7.11 -7.86 -8.31
CA VAL A 149 5.98 -6.93 -8.16
C VAL A 149 4.74 -7.68 -7.63
N GLY A 150 4.47 -7.51 -6.34
CA GLY A 150 3.21 -7.96 -5.76
C GLY A 150 2.09 -6.93 -5.93
N ARG A 151 0.85 -7.31 -5.58
CA ARG A 151 -0.33 -6.42 -5.63
C ARG A 151 -0.12 -5.08 -4.92
N LYS A 152 0.55 -5.09 -3.76
CA LYS A 152 0.86 -3.87 -3.01
C LYS A 152 1.78 -2.93 -3.81
N THR A 153 2.87 -3.47 -4.35
CA THR A 153 3.84 -2.73 -5.18
C THR A 153 3.13 -2.13 -6.40
N ALA A 154 2.32 -2.92 -7.10
CA ALA A 154 1.55 -2.45 -8.25
C ALA A 154 0.59 -1.30 -7.88
N ASN A 155 -0.16 -1.43 -6.78
CA ASN A 155 -1.05 -0.37 -6.30
C ASN A 155 -0.31 0.94 -5.97
N VAL A 156 0.91 0.88 -5.42
CA VAL A 156 1.73 2.08 -5.17
C VAL A 156 2.11 2.76 -6.49
N VAL A 157 2.57 1.99 -7.47
CA VAL A 157 2.95 2.53 -8.79
C VAL A 157 1.74 3.14 -9.51
N LEU A 158 0.60 2.44 -9.54
CA LEU A 158 -0.64 2.94 -10.14
C LEU A 158 -1.13 4.25 -9.50
N ASN A 159 -1.03 4.38 -8.18
CA ASN A 159 -1.40 5.62 -7.50
C ASN A 159 -0.42 6.76 -7.82
N MET A 160 0.87 6.50 -7.67
CA MET A 160 1.91 7.54 -7.74
C MET A 160 2.21 8.00 -9.16
N ALA A 161 2.29 7.08 -10.12
CA ALA A 161 2.65 7.40 -11.51
C ALA A 161 1.43 7.72 -12.38
N PHE A 162 0.33 7.00 -12.18
CA PHE A 162 -0.81 7.01 -13.10
C PHE A 162 -2.08 7.61 -12.48
N GLY A 163 -2.06 7.97 -11.20
CA GLY A 163 -3.14 8.68 -10.52
C GLY A 163 -4.36 7.82 -10.16
N HIS A 164 -4.24 6.49 -10.20
CA HIS A 164 -5.34 5.60 -9.79
C HIS A 164 -5.68 5.80 -8.31
N HIS A 165 -6.96 5.65 -7.97
CA HIS A 165 -7.46 5.72 -6.60
C HIS A 165 -7.21 4.41 -5.82
N THR A 166 -6.01 3.85 -5.95
CA THR A 166 -5.57 2.67 -5.20
C THR A 166 -5.02 3.10 -3.84
N LEU A 167 -5.24 2.26 -2.80
CA LEU A 167 -4.77 2.53 -1.44
C LEU A 167 -4.01 1.32 -0.93
N ALA A 168 -2.70 1.30 -1.17
CA ALA A 168 -1.84 0.23 -0.68
C ALA A 168 -1.73 0.29 0.86
N VAL A 169 -2.30 -0.69 1.56
CA VAL A 169 -2.23 -0.75 3.03
C VAL A 169 -0.90 -1.36 3.46
N ASP A 170 -0.06 -0.56 4.10
CA ASP A 170 1.17 -1.00 4.76
C ASP A 170 1.00 -1.06 6.29
N THR A 171 2.10 -1.25 7.03
CA THR A 171 2.07 -1.33 8.49
C THR A 171 1.69 0.01 9.15
N HIS A 172 1.96 1.16 8.53
CA HIS A 172 1.57 2.48 9.02
C HIS A 172 0.08 2.70 8.84
N ILE A 173 -0.44 2.48 7.63
CA ILE A 173 -1.85 2.65 7.27
C ILE A 173 -2.71 1.62 8.00
N PHE A 174 -2.27 0.36 8.08
CA PHE A 174 -2.98 -0.69 8.84
C PHE A 174 -3.11 -0.30 10.32
N ARG A 175 -2.01 0.17 10.92
CA ARG A 175 -2.03 0.66 12.30
C ARG A 175 -2.95 1.85 12.45
N ILE A 176 -2.91 2.83 11.56
CA ILE A 176 -3.82 3.99 11.64
C ILE A 176 -5.28 3.56 11.55
N GLY A 177 -5.63 2.75 10.53
CA GLY A 177 -6.99 2.28 10.31
C GLY A 177 -7.58 1.61 11.55
N THR A 178 -6.77 0.76 12.19
CA THR A 178 -7.17 -0.01 13.37
C THR A 178 -7.06 0.79 14.68
N ARG A 179 -5.92 1.43 14.97
CA ARG A 179 -5.68 2.20 16.20
C ARG A 179 -6.63 3.37 16.37
N LEU A 180 -6.88 4.12 15.30
CA LEU A 180 -7.79 5.28 15.35
C LEU A 180 -9.25 4.84 15.22
N GLN A 181 -9.51 3.60 14.80
CA GLN A 181 -10.82 3.08 14.41
C GLN A 181 -11.43 3.81 13.19
N LEU A 182 -10.58 4.35 12.32
CA LEU A 182 -11.00 4.92 11.03
C LEU A 182 -11.48 3.81 10.09
N ALA A 183 -10.70 2.75 9.98
CA ALA A 183 -10.92 1.62 9.09
C ALA A 183 -10.58 0.32 9.83
N PRO A 184 -11.41 -0.12 10.81
CA PRO A 184 -11.14 -1.33 11.56
C PRO A 184 -11.23 -2.57 10.66
N GLY A 185 -10.24 -3.45 10.76
CA GLY A 185 -10.14 -4.69 9.99
C GLY A 185 -9.07 -5.61 10.56
N LYS A 186 -9.18 -6.91 10.26
CA LYS A 186 -8.19 -7.93 10.69
C LYS A 186 -7.11 -8.17 9.65
N THR A 187 -7.38 -7.81 8.39
CA THR A 187 -6.45 -8.00 7.27
C THR A 187 -6.25 -6.69 6.52
N THR A 188 -5.15 -6.57 5.78
CA THR A 188 -4.85 -5.41 4.92
C THR A 188 -5.98 -5.15 3.92
N ASP A 189 -6.53 -6.21 3.32
CA ASP A 189 -7.62 -6.12 2.35
C ASP A 189 -8.93 -5.58 2.96
N GLU A 190 -9.22 -5.94 4.21
CA GLU A 190 -10.37 -5.41 4.93
C GLU A 190 -10.21 -3.92 5.21
N VAL A 191 -9.01 -3.51 5.63
CA VAL A 191 -8.66 -2.12 5.90
C VAL A 191 -8.68 -1.28 4.61
N GLU A 192 -8.13 -1.79 3.50
CA GLU A 192 -8.15 -1.15 2.18
C GLU A 192 -9.59 -0.88 1.74
N LYS A 193 -10.44 -1.92 1.73
CA LYS A 193 -11.86 -1.81 1.36
C LYS A 193 -12.63 -0.87 2.28
N ALA A 194 -12.28 -0.83 3.56
CA ALA A 194 -12.90 0.10 4.49
C ALA A 194 -12.50 1.54 4.19
N PHE A 195 -11.23 1.82 3.94
CA PHE A 195 -10.76 3.15 3.55
C PHE A 195 -11.37 3.63 2.24
N LEU A 196 -11.32 2.81 1.18
CA LEU A 196 -11.90 3.17 -0.13
C LEU A 196 -13.40 3.49 -0.07
N ARG A 197 -14.11 2.96 0.93
CA ARG A 197 -15.54 3.22 1.13
C ARG A 197 -15.82 4.50 1.91
N ILE A 198 -14.94 4.89 2.85
CA ILE A 198 -15.21 5.99 3.78
C ILE A 198 -14.52 7.30 3.39
N ILE A 199 -13.42 7.23 2.64
CA ILE A 199 -12.67 8.41 2.23
C ILE A 199 -13.48 9.13 1.16
N PRO A 200 -13.75 10.44 1.31
CA PRO A 200 -14.44 11.21 0.29
C PRO A 200 -13.68 11.18 -1.05
N PRO A 201 -14.37 11.05 -2.20
CA PRO A 201 -13.73 10.87 -3.51
C PRO A 201 -12.65 11.89 -3.85
N GLU A 202 -12.85 13.16 -3.47
CA GLU A 202 -11.92 14.27 -3.68
C GLU A 202 -10.57 14.10 -2.98
N TYR A 203 -10.51 13.28 -1.93
CA TYR A 203 -9.29 13.01 -1.15
C TYR A 203 -8.60 11.71 -1.56
N LEU A 204 -9.25 10.82 -2.31
CA LEU A 204 -8.74 9.47 -2.61
C LEU A 204 -7.36 9.48 -3.26
N ARG A 205 -7.11 10.43 -4.18
CA ARG A 205 -5.84 10.55 -4.88
C ARG A 205 -4.63 10.64 -3.93
N HIS A 206 -4.76 11.44 -2.88
CA HIS A 206 -3.68 11.76 -1.94
C HIS A 206 -3.78 11.02 -0.60
N ALA A 207 -4.90 10.36 -0.33
CA ALA A 207 -5.16 9.69 0.94
C ALA A 207 -4.09 8.69 1.34
N HIS A 208 -3.56 7.90 0.40
CA HIS A 208 -2.47 6.97 0.67
C HIS A 208 -1.27 7.68 1.31
N HIS A 209 -0.80 8.76 0.68
CA HIS A 209 0.36 9.52 1.14
C HIS A 209 0.10 10.24 2.48
N TRP A 210 -1.08 10.82 2.68
CA TRP A 210 -1.41 11.43 3.97
C TRP A 210 -1.39 10.40 5.10
N LEU A 211 -2.01 9.23 4.89
CA LEU A 211 -2.07 8.18 5.91
C LEU A 211 -0.68 7.61 6.22
N ILE A 212 0.13 7.29 5.20
CA ILE A 212 1.49 6.76 5.45
C ILE A 212 2.38 7.79 6.17
N LEU A 213 2.38 9.05 5.73
CA LEU A 213 3.19 10.12 6.35
C LEU A 213 2.72 10.41 7.77
N HIS A 214 1.40 10.48 8.01
CA HIS A 214 0.86 10.65 9.36
C HIS A 214 1.26 9.47 10.26
N GLY A 215 1.20 8.24 9.75
CA GLY A 215 1.56 7.05 10.51
C GLY A 215 3.06 6.99 10.79
N ARG A 216 3.89 7.41 9.85
CA ARG A 216 5.35 7.43 9.98
C ARG A 216 5.80 8.48 10.99
N TYR A 217 5.29 9.71 10.89
CA TYR A 217 5.86 10.85 11.62
C TYR A 217 5.08 11.27 12.86
N VAL A 218 3.78 10.98 12.94
CA VAL A 218 2.92 11.42 14.04
C VAL A 218 2.40 10.21 14.82
N CYS A 219 1.60 9.36 14.19
CA CYS A 219 0.98 8.20 14.83
C CYS A 219 1.95 6.98 14.86
N LYS A 220 3.14 7.18 15.43
CA LYS A 220 4.23 6.18 15.50
C LYS A 220 3.82 4.92 16.26
N ALA A 221 4.44 3.79 15.94
CA ALA A 221 4.05 2.49 16.49
C ALA A 221 4.17 2.39 18.01
N ARG A 222 5.27 2.86 18.61
CA ARG A 222 5.51 2.74 20.07
C ARG A 222 4.95 3.94 20.86
N LYS A 223 5.40 5.15 20.54
CA LYS A 223 5.01 6.38 21.24
C LYS A 223 4.42 7.37 20.22
N PRO A 224 3.09 7.43 20.03
CA PRO A 224 2.49 8.39 19.12
C PRO A 224 2.74 9.81 19.61
N ASP A 225 3.07 10.69 18.68
CA ASP A 225 3.36 12.11 18.94
C ASP A 225 2.08 12.93 18.91
N CYS A 226 1.21 12.72 19.91
CA CYS A 226 -0.11 13.33 19.96
C CYS A 226 -0.08 14.86 20.09
N ILE A 227 1.04 15.45 20.52
CA ILE A 227 1.24 16.91 20.52
C ILE A 227 1.31 17.46 19.08
N ARG A 228 1.95 16.73 18.17
CA ARG A 228 2.08 17.11 16.76
C ARG A 228 0.92 16.66 15.87
N CYS A 229 -0.15 16.14 16.46
CA CYS A 229 -1.28 15.57 15.73
C CYS A 229 -2.35 16.63 15.41
N VAL A 230 -2.52 16.95 14.13
CA VAL A 230 -3.55 17.90 13.66
C VAL A 230 -4.98 17.38 13.79
N ILE A 231 -5.17 16.10 14.12
CA ILE A 231 -6.48 15.49 14.35
C ILE A 231 -6.66 15.02 15.80
N ALA A 232 -5.89 15.56 16.75
CA ALA A 232 -5.89 15.06 18.13
C ALA A 232 -7.26 15.18 18.81
N ASP A 233 -7.99 16.27 18.59
CA ASP A 233 -9.37 16.49 19.06
C ASP A 233 -10.36 15.47 18.47
N LEU A 234 -10.21 15.14 17.19
CA LEU A 234 -11.08 14.17 16.50
C LEU A 234 -10.70 12.71 16.79
N CYS A 235 -9.44 12.45 17.13
CA CYS A 235 -8.89 11.10 17.27
C CYS A 235 -9.59 10.31 18.40
N LYS A 236 -10.16 9.16 18.01
CA LYS A 236 -10.87 8.21 18.88
C LYS A 236 -9.98 7.04 19.35
N SER A 237 -8.66 7.16 19.18
CA SER A 237 -7.74 6.13 19.64
C SER A 237 -7.72 6.05 21.17
N PRO A 238 -7.82 4.85 21.78
CA PRO A 238 -7.65 4.69 23.22
C PRO A 238 -6.20 4.95 23.69
N GLU A 239 -5.23 4.91 22.78
CA GLU A 239 -3.81 5.20 23.06
C GLU A 239 -3.48 6.71 23.03
N LYS A 240 -4.47 7.55 22.70
CA LYS A 240 -4.30 9.01 22.67
C LYS A 240 -4.09 9.55 24.07
N TRP A 241 -3.07 10.38 24.24
CA TRP A 241 -2.76 11.04 25.52
C TRP A 241 -2.87 12.57 25.48
N ASN A 242 -3.09 13.15 24.30
CA ASN A 242 -3.37 14.58 24.11
C ASN A 242 -4.57 14.75 23.19
N SER A 243 -5.52 15.62 23.58
CA SER A 243 -6.72 15.95 22.79
C SER A 243 -6.64 17.33 22.14
N VAL A 244 -5.61 18.12 22.42
CA VAL A 244 -5.43 19.44 21.80
C VAL A 244 -4.79 19.26 20.43
N PRO A 245 -5.43 19.67 19.32
CA PRO A 245 -4.86 19.51 17.99
C PRO A 245 -3.65 20.43 17.82
N ALA A 246 -2.63 19.94 17.11
CA ALA A 246 -1.55 20.77 16.65
C ALA A 246 -2.08 21.90 15.73
N PRO A 247 -1.40 23.05 15.67
CA PRO A 247 -1.75 24.11 14.72
C PRO A 247 -1.86 23.56 13.29
N LEU A 248 -2.95 23.90 12.62
CA LEU A 248 -3.16 23.51 11.23
C LEU A 248 -2.39 24.44 10.31
N VAL A 249 -1.10 24.18 10.17
CA VAL A 249 -0.19 24.90 9.28
C VAL A 249 0.31 23.95 8.19
N GLN A 250 0.58 24.50 7.02
CA GLN A 250 1.20 23.75 5.93
C GLN A 250 2.64 23.39 6.32
N LEU A 251 3.00 22.11 6.19
CA LEU A 251 4.36 21.66 6.47
C LEU A 251 5.28 21.93 5.28
N GLY A 252 6.44 22.52 5.56
CA GLY A 252 7.48 22.73 4.55
C GLY A 252 8.16 21.43 4.11
N PRO A 253 8.94 21.44 3.00
CA PRO A 253 9.75 20.30 2.60
C PRO A 253 10.75 19.89 3.69
N GLU A 254 11.29 20.86 4.42
CA GLU A 254 12.33 20.69 5.45
C GLU A 254 11.79 20.18 6.80
N GLU A 255 10.49 20.26 7.06
CA GLU A 255 9.89 19.76 8.31
C GLU A 255 9.67 18.24 8.29
N ASN A 256 10.25 17.56 7.30
CA ASN A 256 10.37 16.11 7.27
C ASN A 256 11.49 15.66 8.22
N PRO A 257 11.21 14.96 9.33
CA PRO A 257 12.24 14.62 10.33
C PRO A 257 13.44 13.85 9.77
N GLU A 258 13.27 13.10 8.68
CA GLU A 258 14.38 12.40 8.03
C GLU A 258 15.28 13.32 7.17
N LEU A 259 14.75 14.43 6.63
CA LEU A 259 15.58 15.45 5.96
C LEU A 259 16.37 16.29 6.97
N VAL A 260 15.79 16.58 8.13
CA VAL A 260 16.48 17.26 9.25
C VAL A 260 17.58 16.37 9.86
N ALA A 261 17.40 15.04 9.86
CA ALA A 261 18.39 14.10 10.39
C ALA A 261 19.48 13.67 9.38
N ALA A 262 19.36 14.09 8.12
CA ALA A 262 20.32 13.80 7.05
C ALA A 262 21.23 14.98 6.70
N GLN A 263 21.10 16.10 7.43
CA GLN A 263 22.07 17.21 7.51
C GLN A 263 22.99 17.00 8.71
#